data_AF-A0A9E5C6Q7-F1
#
_entry.id   AF-A0A9E5C6Q7-F1
#
_cell.length_a   1.000
_cell.length_b   1.000
_cell.length_c   1.000
_cell.angle_alpha   90.00
_cell.angle_beta   90.00
_cell.angle_gamma   90.00
#
_symmetry.space_group_name_H-M   'P 1'
#
loop_
_entity.id
_entity.type
_entity.pdbx_description
1 polymer ?
#
loop_
_entity_poly.entity_id
_entity_poly.type
_entity_poly.pdbx_seq_one_letter_code
_entity_poly.pdbx_strand_id
1 'polypeptide(L)' 'PGPDFIKLAEAYGVGAVRVTEQEDVMPALRQAQAHDGPFLIEFVVDSTTNVYPMVPPGGSLADTIEDPAMARNPVI' A
#
# COMPACT_ATOMS: atom_id res chain seq x y z
N PRO A 1 -7.16 10.80 9.14
CA PRO A 1 -7.33 11.48 7.83
C PRO A 1 -6.10 12.33 7.49
N GLY A 2 -5.45 12.04 6.35
CA GLY A 2 -4.36 12.85 5.80
C GLY A 2 -4.87 14.01 4.93
N PRO A 3 -3.96 14.86 4.41
CA PRO A 3 -4.28 15.86 3.39
C PRO A 3 -4.68 15.21 2.06
N ASP A 4 -5.24 15.99 1.14
CA ASP A 4 -5.52 15.54 -0.22
C ASP A 4 -4.24 15.58 -1.07
N PHE A 5 -3.56 14.43 -1.16
CA PHE A 5 -2.27 14.32 -1.86
C PHE A 5 -2.37 14.55 -3.37
N ILE A 6 -3.54 14.31 -3.98
CA ILE A 6 -3.76 14.58 -5.40
C ILE A 6 -3.69 16.08 -5.66
N LYS A 7 -4.43 16.88 -4.88
CA LYS A 7 -4.38 18.35 -4.98
C LYS A 7 -3.00 18.91 -4.69
N LEU A 8 -2.29 18.29 -3.75
CA LEU A 8 -0.91 18.69 -3.45
C LEU A 8 0.00 18.47 -4.67
N ALA A 9 -0.05 17.28 -5.29
CA ALA A 9 0.74 16.99 -6.48
C ALA A 9 0.40 17.93 -7.65
N GLU A 10 -0.89 18.19 -7.89
CA GLU A 10 -1.35 19.15 -8.90
C GLU A 10 -0.78 20.56 -8.67
N ALA A 11 -0.74 21.03 -7.42
CA ALA A 11 -0.17 22.35 -7.09
C ALA A 11 1.33 22.47 -7.39
N TYR A 12 2.06 21.35 -7.41
CA TYR A 12 3.47 21.29 -7.80
C TYR A 12 3.69 20.91 -9.27
N GLY A 13 2.61 20.77 -10.06
CA GLY A 13 2.70 20.34 -11.45
C GLY A 13 3.13 18.89 -11.63
N VAL A 14 2.94 18.05 -10.61
CA VAL A 14 3.25 16.62 -10.61
C VAL A 14 2.01 15.84 -11.00
N GLY A 15 2.14 14.93 -11.99
CA GLY A 15 1.04 14.03 -12.34
C GLY A 15 0.70 13.11 -11.17
N ALA A 16 -0.59 12.84 -10.93
CA ALA A 16 -0.99 11.99 -9.82
C ALA A 16 -2.24 11.15 -10.10
N VAL A 17 -2.34 10.01 -9.41
CA VAL A 17 -3.55 9.17 -9.39
C VAL A 17 -3.77 8.55 -8.01
N ARG A 18 -5.04 8.39 -7.62
CA ARG A 18 -5.44 7.64 -6.42
C ARG A 18 -5.94 6.26 -6.84
N VAL A 19 -5.47 5.23 -6.16
CA VAL A 19 -5.84 3.83 -6.35
C VAL A 19 -6.56 3.34 -5.09
N THR A 20 -7.81 2.91 -5.24
CA THR A 20 -8.64 2.37 -4.15
C THR A 20 -8.93 0.88 -4.32
N GLU A 21 -8.79 0.35 -5.54
CA GLU A 21 -9.10 -1.03 -5.87
C GLU A 21 -7.84 -1.77 -6.36
N GLN A 22 -7.80 -3.08 -6.11
CA GLN A 22 -6.63 -3.90 -6.46
C GLN A 22 -6.41 -4.01 -7.98
N GLU A 23 -7.49 -4.02 -8.76
CA GLU A 23 -7.45 -4.09 -10.23
C GLU A 23 -6.78 -2.87 -10.89
N ASP A 24 -6.78 -1.73 -10.19
CA ASP A 24 -6.21 -0.47 -10.68
C ASP A 24 -4.72 -0.31 -10.39
N VAL A 25 -4.12 -1.21 -9.59
CA VAL A 25 -2.69 -1.15 -9.24
C VAL A 25 -1.81 -1.23 -10.49
N MET A 26 -2.02 -2.24 -11.32
CA MET A 26 -1.21 -2.45 -12.52
C MET A 26 -1.43 -1.34 -13.58
N PRO A 27 -2.66 -0.89 -13.86
CA PRO A 27 -2.92 0.31 -14.65
C PRO A 27 -2.18 1.56 -14.13
N ALA A 28 -2.28 1.88 -12.84
CA ALA A 28 -1.66 3.06 -12.25
C ALA A 28 -0.13 3.03 -12.33
N LEU A 29 0.49 1.87 -12.08
CA LEU A 29 1.93 1.68 -12.25
C LEU A 29 2.36 1.92 -13.70
N ARG A 30 1.63 1.35 -14.67
CA ARG A 30 1.91 1.58 -16.10
C ARG A 30 1.77 3.05 -16.49
N GLN A 31 0.74 3.73 -15.98
CA GLN A 31 0.53 5.16 -16.22
C GLN A 31 1.70 5.99 -15.69
N ALA A 32 2.11 5.76 -14.44
CA ALA A 32 3.24 6.47 -13.84
C ALA A 32 4.55 6.20 -14.58
N GLN A 33 4.78 4.96 -14.99
CA GLN A 33 5.99 4.55 -15.71
C GLN A 33 6.07 5.11 -17.13
N ALA A 34 4.92 5.36 -17.77
CA ALA A 34 4.83 6.00 -19.09
C ALA A 34 4.83 7.54 -19.02
N HIS A 35 4.74 8.12 -17.83
CA HIS A 35 4.74 9.57 -17.64
C HIS A 35 6.16 10.13 -17.75
N ASP A 36 6.32 11.24 -18.48
CA ASP A 36 7.59 11.95 -18.55
C ASP A 36 7.69 12.91 -17.35
N GLY A 37 8.54 12.54 -16.38
CA GLY A 37 8.76 13.31 -15.16
C GLY A 37 8.19 12.66 -13.89
N PRO A 38 8.15 13.40 -12.77
CA PRO A 38 7.68 12.86 -11.49
C PRO A 38 6.18 12.54 -11.53
N PHE A 39 5.80 11.44 -10.88
CA PHE A 39 4.40 11.02 -10.77
C PHE A 39 4.12 10.48 -9.37
N LEU A 40 2.97 10.85 -8.80
CA LEU A 40 2.51 10.40 -7.48
C LEU A 40 1.39 9.36 -7.62
N ILE A 41 1.55 8.21 -6.99
CA ILE A 41 0.46 7.23 -6.84
C ILE A 41 0.08 7.17 -5.37
N GLU A 42 -1.17 7.48 -5.06
CA GLU A 42 -1.73 7.33 -3.72
C GLU A 42 -2.51 6.01 -3.64
N PHE A 43 -1.97 5.02 -2.93
CA PHE A 43 -2.69 3.79 -2.62
C PHE A 43 -3.49 3.93 -1.34
N VAL A 44 -4.81 3.77 -1.43
CA VAL A 44 -5.70 3.72 -0.26
C VAL A 44 -5.72 2.29 0.24
N VAL A 45 -5.10 2.06 1.39
CA VAL A 45 -5.00 0.75 2.04
C VAL A 45 -5.82 0.71 3.32
N ASP A 46 -6.27 -0.49 3.70
CA ASP A 46 -6.95 -0.69 4.98
C ASP A 46 -5.95 -0.59 6.14
N SER A 47 -6.13 0.44 6.97
CA SER A 47 -5.34 0.70 8.17
C SER A 47 -5.40 -0.40 9.24
N THR A 48 -6.36 -1.32 9.14
CA THR A 48 -6.48 -2.47 10.06
C THR A 48 -5.57 -3.64 9.68
N THR A 49 -4.96 -3.58 8.49
CA THR A 49 -4.01 -4.61 8.04
C THR A 49 -2.73 -4.54 8.88
N ASN A 50 -2.36 -5.67 9.47
CA ASN A 50 -1.17 -5.81 10.31
C ASN A 50 0.02 -6.34 9.51
N VAL A 51 1.23 -6.13 10.03
CA VAL A 51 2.46 -6.71 9.49
C VAL A 51 2.74 -8.03 10.20
N TYR A 52 2.85 -9.10 9.43
CA TYR A 52 3.21 -10.43 9.89
C TYR A 52 4.42 -10.97 9.08
N PRO A 53 5.23 -11.89 9.65
CA PRO A 53 5.17 -12.36 11.04
C PRO A 53 5.65 -11.30 12.05
N MET A 54 5.20 -11.41 13.31
CA MET A 54 5.56 -10.48 14.39
C MET A 54 6.01 -11.23 15.65
N VAL A 55 7.12 -10.80 16.26
CA VAL A 55 7.52 -11.26 17.62
C VAL A 55 6.97 -10.27 18.65
N PRO A 56 6.21 -10.72 19.66
CA PRO A 56 5.66 -9.82 20.68
C PRO A 56 6.75 -9.22 21.57
N PRO A 57 6.50 -8.06 22.22
CA PRO A 57 7.46 -7.45 23.13
C PRO A 57 7.92 -8.41 24.23
N GLY A 58 9.24 -8.58 24.36
CA GLY A 58 9.85 -9.50 25.33
C GLY A 58 9.84 -10.98 24.93
N GLY A 59 9.31 -11.33 23.76
CA GLY A 59 9.34 -12.68 23.20
C GLY A 59 10.64 -12.98 22.43
N SER A 60 10.75 -14.24 22.00
CA SER A 60 11.82 -14.77 21.16
C SER A 60 11.30 -15.13 19.76
N LEU A 61 12.18 -15.54 18.85
CA LEU A 61 11.78 -16.05 17.53
C LEU A 61 10.85 -17.27 17.62
N ALA A 62 10.90 -18.04 18.71
CA ALA A 62 10.00 -19.17 18.92
C ALA A 62 8.55 -18.73 19.23
N ASP A 63 8.33 -17.47 19.62
CA ASP A 63 7.04 -16.89 20.00
C ASP A 63 6.38 -16.11 18.84
N THR A 64 6.81 -16.39 17.62
CA THR A 64 6.36 -15.68 16.41
C THR A 64 4.84 -15.83 16.19
N ILE A 65 4.18 -14.70 15.96
CA ILE A 65 2.77 -14.63 15.59
C ILE A 65 2.67 -14.57 14.06
N GLU A 66 1.97 -15.55 13.49
CA GLU A 66 1.66 -15.65 12.07
C GLU A 66 0.37 -14.92 11.70
N ASP A 67 0.20 -14.63 10.40
CA ASP A 67 -1.04 -14.02 9.92
C ASP A 67 -2.23 -14.99 10.06
N PRO A 68 -3.29 -14.63 10.81
CA PRO A 68 -4.48 -15.47 10.92
C PRO A 68 -5.22 -15.68 9.58
N ALA A 69 -4.98 -14.86 8.55
CA ALA A 69 -5.53 -15.04 7.21
C ALA A 69 -4.82 -16.15 6.42
N MET A 70 -3.51 -16.35 6.61
CA MET A 70 -2.75 -17.43 5.95
C MET A 70 -3.22 -18.82 6.40
N ALA A 71 -3.69 -18.96 7.65
CA ALA A 71 -4.30 -20.19 8.13
C ALA A 71 -5.64 -20.54 7.44
N ARG A 72 -6.29 -19.56 6.81
CA ARG A 72 -7.61 -19.72 6.15
C ARG A 72 -7.50 -19.88 4.63
N ASN A 73 -6.44 -19.39 4.01
CA ASN A 73 -6.20 -19.57 2.58
C ASN A 73 -4.68 -19.67 2.31
N PRO A 74 -4.11 -20.88 2.17
CA PRO A 74 -2.67 -21.09 2.19
C PRO A 74 -1.95 -20.73 0.88
N VAL A 75 -2.61 -20.07 -0.08
CA VAL A 75 -2.04 -19.75 -1.40
C VAL A 75 -2.44 -18.34 -1.81
N ILE A 76 -1.61 -17.38 -1.41
CA ILE A 76 -1.09 -16.39 -2.36
C ILE A 76 0.24 -16.96 -2.85
#